data_AF-A0A7W8VJ00-F1
#
_entry.id   AF-A0A7W8VJ00-F1
#
_cell.length_a   1.000
_cell.length_b   1.000
_cell.length_c   1.000
_cell.angle_alpha   90.00
_cell.angle_beta   90.00
_cell.angle_gamma   90.00
#
_symmetry.space_group_name_H-M   'P 1'
#
loop_
_entity.id
_entity.type
_entity.pdbx_description
1 polymer ?
#
loop_
_entity_poly.entity_id
_entity_poly.type
_entity_poly.pdbx_seq_one_letter_code
_entity_poly.pdbx_strand_id
1 'polypeptide(L)'
;MDSCPQRRGVCTRVYTTTPKKPNSAMRKVARVRLTNGKEVNAYIPGEGHNLQEHSIVLIRGGRVKDLPGVRYHIIRGALDTSGVAGRNQRRSKYGTKRPKPGQVAAAPAKGKKK
;
A
#
# COMPACT_ATOMS: atom_id res chain seq x y z
N MET A 1 3.02 -10.36 13.90
CA MET A 1 1.58 -10.68 13.83
C MET A 1 1.40 -11.82 14.81
N ASP A 2 1.11 -11.49 16.06
CA ASP A 2 0.99 -12.45 17.14
C ASP A 2 -0.50 -12.82 17.22
N SER A 3 -0.92 -13.85 16.48
CA SER A 3 -2.32 -14.31 16.34
C SER A 3 -3.36 -13.29 15.82
N CYS A 4 -2.96 -12.06 15.46
CA CYS A 4 -3.86 -11.07 14.85
C CYS A 4 -3.85 -11.14 13.31
N PRO A 5 -5.01 -11.09 12.64
CA PRO A 5 -5.08 -11.10 11.16
C PRO A 5 -4.57 -9.79 10.54
N GLN A 6 -4.74 -8.68 11.25
CA GLN A 6 -4.30 -7.36 10.86
C GLN A 6 -3.81 -6.57 12.08
N ARG A 7 -2.89 -5.64 11.86
CA ARG A 7 -2.36 -4.78 12.92
C ARG A 7 -2.06 -3.39 12.36
N ARG A 8 -2.36 -2.39 13.18
CA ARG A 8 -2.09 -0.98 12.88
C ARG A 8 -0.59 -0.68 13.08
N GLY A 9 -0.08 0.28 12.33
CA GLY A 9 1.26 0.79 12.49
C GLY A 9 1.43 2.18 11.88
N VAL A 10 2.58 2.78 12.15
CA VAL A 10 2.96 4.11 11.65
C VAL A 10 4.10 3.94 10.64
N CYS A 11 3.96 4.53 9.47
CA CYS A 11 5.02 4.56 8.46
C CYS A 11 6.20 5.38 8.97
N THR A 12 7.38 4.76 9.07
CA THR A 12 8.62 5.46 9.41
C THR A 12 9.32 5.99 8.17
N ARG A 13 9.30 5.22 7.08
CA ARG A 13 9.89 5.63 5.80
C ARG A 13 9.15 4.98 4.64
N VAL A 14 8.92 5.74 3.58
CA VAL A 14 8.37 5.23 2.31
C VAL A 14 9.47 5.29 1.25
N TYR A 15 9.73 4.16 0.58
CA TYR A 15 10.82 4.07 -0.39
C TYR A 15 10.52 3.01 -1.47
N THR A 16 11.33 3.02 -2.53
CA THR A 16 11.27 2.02 -3.60
C THR A 16 12.42 1.03 -3.48
N THR A 17 12.15 -0.24 -3.76
CA THR A 17 13.15 -1.31 -3.73
C THR A 17 13.12 -2.11 -5.03
N THR A 18 14.29 -2.52 -5.49
CA THR A 18 14.45 -3.39 -6.64
C THR A 18 14.21 -4.86 -6.25
N PRO A 19 13.50 -5.65 -7.07
CA PRO A 19 13.25 -7.06 -6.82
C PRO A 19 14.53 -7.90 -7.00
N LYS A 20 14.48 -9.16 -6.55
CA LYS A 20 15.51 -10.16 -6.87
C LYS A 20 15.46 -10.51 -8.37
N LYS A 21 16.62 -10.80 -8.96
CA LYS A 21 16.74 -11.47 -10.27
C LYS A 21 15.86 -12.74 -10.25
N PRO A 22 15.03 -13.04 -11.26
CA PRO A 22 15.02 -12.61 -12.67
C PRO A 22 14.20 -11.37 -13.00
N ASN A 23 13.45 -10.82 -12.04
CA ASN A 23 12.49 -9.75 -12.31
C ASN A 23 13.17 -8.38 -12.25
N SER A 24 12.64 -7.40 -12.99
CA SER A 24 13.04 -5.99 -12.93
C SER A 24 11.80 -5.11 -12.79
N ALA A 25 11.80 -4.19 -11.81
CA ALA A 25 10.77 -3.18 -11.57
C ALA A 25 11.18 -2.32 -10.36
N MET A 26 10.53 -1.17 -10.18
CA MET A 26 10.54 -0.47 -8.89
C MET A 26 9.31 -0.87 -8.07
N ARG A 27 9.53 -1.51 -6.92
CA ARG A 27 8.46 -1.89 -6.00
C ARG A 27 8.36 -0.86 -4.88
N LYS A 28 7.14 -0.40 -4.60
CA LYS A 28 6.87 0.60 -3.55
C LYS A 28 6.70 -0.12 -2.22
N VAL A 29 7.51 0.25 -1.23
CA VAL A 29 7.58 -0.38 0.09
C VAL A 29 7.52 0.71 1.16
N ALA A 30 6.94 0.39 2.30
CA ALA A 30 7.00 1.22 3.50
C ALA A 30 7.65 0.44 4.64
N ARG A 31 8.55 1.09 5.37
CA ARG A 31 8.96 0.66 6.70
C ARG A 31 7.90 1.12 7.68
N VAL A 32 7.37 0.20 8.47
CA VAL A 32 6.25 0.46 9.37
C VAL A 32 6.59 -0.03 10.77
N ARG A 33 6.44 0.85 11.76
CA ARG A 33 6.51 0.51 13.17
C ARG A 33 5.12 0.09 13.63
N LEU A 34 4.97 -1.17 14.00
CA LEU A 34 3.71 -1.72 14.50
C LEU A 34 3.45 -1.27 15.94
N THR A 35 2.20 -1.38 16.38
CA THR A 35 1.84 -1.09 17.78
C THR A 35 2.53 -1.98 18.81
N ASN A 36 3.06 -3.15 18.41
CA ASN A 36 3.85 -4.03 19.28
C ASN A 36 5.35 -3.66 19.32
N GLY A 37 5.73 -2.50 18.81
CA GLY A 37 7.11 -2.00 18.79
C GLY A 37 8.00 -2.60 17.69
N LYS A 38 7.58 -3.69 17.03
CA LYS A 38 8.35 -4.31 15.95
C LYS A 38 8.29 -3.48 14.68
N GLU A 39 9.43 -3.28 14.04
CA GLU A 39 9.49 -2.69 12.72
C GLU A 39 9.45 -3.73 11.62
N VAL A 40 8.60 -3.50 10.63
CA VAL A 40 8.41 -4.42 9.51
C VAL A 40 8.42 -3.70 8.18
N ASN A 41 8.82 -4.41 7.12
CA ASN A 41 8.69 -3.93 5.75
C ASN A 41 7.36 -4.40 5.17
N ALA A 42 6.56 -3.46 4.69
CA ALA A 42 5.25 -3.72 4.12
C ALA A 42 5.16 -3.22 2.67
N TYR A 43 4.61 -4.04 1.79
CA TYR A 43 4.39 -3.71 0.38
C TYR A 43 3.16 -2.81 0.22
N ILE A 44 3.27 -1.80 -0.65
CA ILE A 44 2.15 -0.94 -1.04
C ILE A 44 1.54 -1.48 -2.34
N PRO A 45 0.35 -2.07 -2.32
CA PRO A 45 -0.24 -2.66 -3.52
C PRO A 45 -0.96 -1.61 -4.39
N GLY A 46 -0.80 -1.74 -5.70
CA GLY A 46 -1.52 -0.94 -6.69
C GLY A 46 -0.68 0.19 -7.30
N GLU A 47 -1.35 1.05 -8.05
CA GLU A 47 -0.76 2.20 -8.72
C GLU A 47 -0.98 3.46 -7.89
N GLY A 48 0.07 4.29 -7.79
CA GLY A 48 0.07 5.47 -6.91
C GLY A 48 -0.09 5.13 -5.40
N HIS A 49 0.30 6.07 -4.55
CA HIS A 49 -0.03 6.05 -3.12
C HIS A 49 0.08 7.46 -2.56
N ASN A 50 -0.62 7.71 -1.45
CA ASN A 50 -0.62 8.98 -0.72
C ASN A 50 0.18 8.90 0.60
N LEU A 51 0.94 7.83 0.83
CA LEU A 51 1.61 7.64 2.12
C LEU A 51 2.85 8.50 2.21
N GLN A 52 2.98 9.13 3.36
CA GLN A 52 4.13 9.91 3.77
C GLN A 52 4.69 9.32 5.07
N GLU A 53 5.73 9.94 5.61
CA GLU A 53 6.17 9.64 6.97
C GLU A 53 5.04 9.93 7.97
N HIS A 54 4.99 9.17 9.06
CA HIS A 54 3.97 9.25 10.11
C HIS A 54 2.53 8.89 9.70
N SER A 55 2.28 8.54 8.44
CA SER A 55 0.96 8.04 8.04
C SER A 55 0.60 6.75 8.79
N ILE A 56 -0.63 6.67 9.25
CA ILE A 56 -1.15 5.51 9.97
C ILE A 56 -1.72 4.52 8.96
N VAL A 57 -1.20 3.29 9.00
CA VAL A 57 -1.55 2.24 8.05
C VAL A 57 -2.03 0.98 8.75
N LEU A 58 -2.88 0.24 8.04
CA LEU A 58 -3.33 -1.09 8.46
C LEU A 58 -2.61 -2.15 7.63
N ILE A 59 -1.93 -3.06 8.31
CA ILE A 59 -1.12 -4.11 7.68
C ILE A 59 -1.82 -5.46 7.82
N ARG A 60 -1.75 -6.26 6.76
CA ARG A 60 -2.11 -7.68 6.75
C ARG A 60 -0.92 -8.58 6.39
N GLY A 61 -1.04 -9.86 6.70
CA GLY A 61 -0.14 -10.89 6.19
C GLY A 61 -0.13 -10.95 4.66
N GLY A 62 1.04 -11.18 4.07
CA GLY A 62 1.19 -11.35 2.63
C GLY A 62 2.63 -11.14 2.19
N ARG A 63 3.28 -12.21 1.74
CA ARG A 63 4.65 -12.14 1.23
C ARG A 63 4.67 -11.76 -0.24
N VAL A 64 5.51 -10.77 -0.59
CA VAL A 64 5.87 -10.51 -1.98
C VAL A 64 6.98 -11.47 -2.37
N LYS A 65 6.72 -12.36 -3.34
CA LYS A 65 7.70 -13.38 -3.77
C LYS A 65 9.00 -12.78 -4.33
N ASP A 66 8.90 -11.59 -4.92
CA ASP A 66 9.99 -10.91 -5.61
C ASP A 66 10.94 -10.15 -4.68
N LEU A 67 10.49 -9.76 -3.48
CA LEU A 67 11.28 -8.92 -2.58
C LEU A 67 11.72 -9.72 -1.34
N PRO A 68 13.04 -9.78 -1.04
CA PRO A 68 13.49 -10.33 0.21
C PRO A 68 13.05 -9.42 1.38
N GLY A 69 12.63 -10.03 2.50
CA GLY A 69 12.27 -9.29 3.71
C GLY A 69 10.89 -8.60 3.71
N VAL A 70 10.19 -8.51 2.57
CA VAL A 70 8.84 -7.92 2.49
C VAL A 70 7.77 -9.00 2.65
N ARG A 71 7.34 -9.21 3.89
CA ARG A 71 6.43 -10.30 4.30
C ARG A 71 5.00 -9.85 4.59
N TYR A 72 4.74 -8.54 4.50
CA TYR A 72 3.47 -7.94 4.83
C TYR A 72 2.97 -7.02 3.73
N HIS A 73 1.65 -6.87 3.63
CA HIS A 73 1.00 -5.97 2.68
C HIS A 73 0.20 -4.91 3.42
N ILE A 74 0.20 -3.69 2.91
CA ILE A 74 -0.68 -2.63 3.38
C ILE A 74 -2.07 -2.84 2.76
N ILE A 75 -3.11 -2.72 3.58
CA ILE A 75 -4.51 -2.69 3.13
C ILE A 75 -4.79 -1.29 2.57
N ARG A 76 -5.45 -1.21 1.41
CA ARG A 76 -5.82 0.07 0.77
C ARG A 76 -7.24 0.45 1.15
N GLY A 77 -7.51 1.75 1.28
CA GLY A 77 -8.84 2.25 1.66
C GLY A 77 -9.14 2.14 3.15
N ALA A 78 -8.11 1.96 3.98
CA ALA A 78 -8.21 1.89 5.44
C ALA A 78 -7.24 2.88 6.09
N LEU A 79 -7.70 3.61 7.10
CA LEU A 79 -6.93 4.70 7.76
C LEU A 79 -6.42 5.69 6.69
N ASP A 80 -5.15 6.10 6.74
CA ASP A 80 -4.60 7.13 5.84
C ASP A 80 -4.26 6.58 4.43
N THR A 81 -4.50 5.29 4.20
CA THR A 81 -4.24 4.66 2.90
C THR A 81 -5.39 4.95 1.93
N SER A 82 -5.16 5.86 0.97
CA SER A 82 -6.14 6.11 -0.09
C SER A 82 -6.37 4.86 -0.97
N GLY A 83 -7.55 4.76 -1.60
CA GLY A 83 -7.79 3.76 -2.63
C GLY A 83 -6.97 4.03 -3.90
N VAL A 84 -6.95 3.09 -4.86
CA VAL A 84 -6.38 3.35 -6.19
C VAL A 84 -7.42 4.09 -7.04
N ALA A 85 -7.07 5.29 -7.52
CA ALA A 85 -7.94 6.10 -8.38
C ALA A 85 -8.21 5.41 -9.73
N GLY A 86 -9.39 5.61 -10.31
CA GLY A 86 -9.75 5.06 -11.62
C GLY A 86 -9.83 3.53 -11.74
N ARG A 87 -9.68 2.77 -10.64
CA ARG A 87 -9.69 1.30 -10.69
C ARG A 87 -11.12 0.77 -10.88
N ASN A 88 -11.39 0.16 -12.03
CA ASN A 88 -12.71 -0.43 -12.34
C ASN A 88 -12.81 -1.93 -12.00
N GLN A 89 -11.70 -2.67 -12.04
CA GLN A 89 -11.65 -4.11 -11.73
C GLN A 89 -10.96 -4.41 -10.41
N ARG A 90 -11.39 -5.50 -9.73
CA ARG A 90 -10.86 -5.95 -8.41
C ARG A 90 -10.84 -4.84 -7.35
N ARG A 91 -11.84 -3.97 -7.38
CA ARG A 91 -11.91 -2.72 -6.60
C ARG A 91 -11.82 -2.94 -5.09
N SER A 92 -12.45 -4.02 -4.59
CA SER A 92 -12.46 -4.40 -3.17
C SER A 92 -11.05 -4.60 -2.61
N LYS A 93 -10.09 -5.10 -3.40
CA LYS A 93 -8.71 -5.31 -2.95
C LYS A 93 -7.91 -4.01 -2.83
N TYR A 94 -8.27 -3.00 -3.60
CA TYR A 94 -7.54 -1.73 -3.73
C TYR A 94 -8.27 -0.54 -3.09
N GLY A 95 -9.35 -0.78 -2.35
CA GLY A 95 -10.07 0.25 -1.60
C GLY A 95 -10.84 1.25 -2.47
N THR A 96 -11.20 0.89 -3.70
CA THR A 96 -11.90 1.78 -4.63
C THR A 96 -13.41 1.54 -4.56
N LYS A 97 -14.20 2.61 -4.38
CA LYS A 97 -15.68 2.51 -4.36
C LYS A 97 -16.24 2.23 -5.75
N ARG A 98 -17.45 1.66 -5.83
CA ARG A 98 -18.16 1.52 -7.11
C ARG A 98 -18.55 2.91 -7.62
N PRO A 99 -18.22 3.28 -8.87
CA PRO A 99 -18.68 4.54 -9.43
C PRO A 99 -20.22 4.57 -9.46
N LYS A 100 -20.83 5.72 -9.16
CA LYS A 100 -22.27 5.92 -9.33
C LYS A 100 -22.61 5.97 -10.82
N PRO A 101 -23.77 5.45 -11.25
CA PRO A 101 -24.21 5.60 -12.63
C PRO A 101 -24.26 7.11 -12.96
N GLY A 102 -23.52 7.54 -14.00
CA GLY A 102 -23.42 8.94 -14.42
C GLY A 102 -22.24 9.74 -13.85
N GLN A 103 -21.50 9.24 -12.84
CA GLN A 103 -20.23 9.85 -12.43
C GLN A 103 -19.06 9.18 -13.16
N VAL A 104 -18.38 9.95 -14.01
CA VAL A 104 -17.10 9.54 -14.58
C VAL A 104 -16.11 9.21 -13.46
N ALA A 105 -15.46 8.05 -13.58
CA ALA A 105 -14.53 7.57 -12.57
C ALA A 105 -13.44 8.63 -12.31
N ALA A 106 -13.28 9.01 -11.03
CA ALA A 106 -12.33 10.05 -10.63
C ALA A 106 -10.95 9.79 -11.26
N ALA A 107 -10.53 10.70 -12.15
CA ALA A 107 -9.25 10.66 -12.83
C ALA A 107 -8.10 10.71 -11.82
N PRO A 108 -6.95 10.09 -12.09
CA PRO A 108 -5.78 10.24 -11.24
C PRO A 108 -5.37 11.73 -11.21
N ALA A 109 -5.22 12.30 -10.01
CA ALA A 109 -4.68 13.64 -9.85
C ALA A 109 -3.27 13.66 -10.49
N LYS A 110 -3.14 14.30 -11.65
CA LYS A 110 -1.85 14.59 -12.27
C LYS A 110 -1.08 15.49 -11.31
N GLY A 111 -0.02 14.98 -10.70
CA GLY A 111 0.89 15.79 -9.92
C GLY A 111 1.43 16.94 -10.77
N LYS A 112 1.34 18.17 -10.26
CA LYS A 112 2.08 19.32 -10.78
C LYS A 112 3.56 18.94 -10.80
N LYS A 113 4.14 18.78 -12.00
CA LYS A 113 5.59 18.87 -12.17
C LYS A 113 6.00 20.26 -11.72
N LYS A 114 6.91 20.32 -10.74
CA LYS A 114 7.80 21.47 -10.55
C LYS A 114 9.14 21.07 -11.12
#